data_AF-A0A955MWR9-F1
#
_entry.id   AF-A0A955MWR9-F1
#
_cell.length_a   1.000
_cell.length_b   1.000
_cell.length_c   1.000
_cell.angle_alpha   90.00
_cell.angle_beta   90.00
_cell.angle_gamma   90.00
#
_symmetry.space_group_name_H-M   'P 1'
#
loop_
_entity.id
_entity.type
_entity.pdbx_description
1 polymer ?
#
loop_
_entity_poly.entity_id
_entity_poly.type
_entity_poly.pdbx_seq_one_letter_code
_entity_poly.pdbx_strand_id
1 'polypeptide(L)'
;MHHSRRDFLKPRSIAQFLSTVTGGELDLRPMANIAHSGMLCRTGVDSMATRFEILFEAIDLEHASTAEKGLEQILELESQMTVYREESELCAINRSAYEAPVEVEPRLFELFE
;
A
#
# COMPACT_ATOMS: atom_id res chain seq x y z
N MET A 1 -23.84 -3.42 6.23
CA MET A 1 -23.26 -4.60 5.53
C MET A 1 -22.14 -5.12 6.42
N HIS A 2 -22.11 -6.41 6.74
CA HIS A 2 -21.17 -6.97 7.74
C HIS A 2 -20.02 -7.66 7.00
N HIS A 3 -18.99 -6.91 6.61
CA HIS A 3 -17.81 -7.50 6.00
C HIS A 3 -16.92 -8.10 7.11
N SER A 4 -16.73 -9.41 7.09
CA SER A 4 -15.84 -10.08 8.04
C SER A 4 -14.40 -9.75 7.66
N ARG A 5 -13.51 -9.54 8.64
CA ARG A 5 -12.06 -9.33 8.43
C ARG A 5 -11.41 -10.39 7.51
N ARG A 6 -11.98 -11.60 7.43
CA ARG A 6 -11.52 -12.66 6.51
C ARG A 6 -11.85 -12.41 5.03
N ASP A 7 -12.86 -11.61 4.74
CA ASP A 7 -13.23 -11.28 3.36
C ASP A 7 -12.28 -10.25 2.74
N PHE A 8 -11.65 -9.39 3.57
CA PHE A 8 -10.64 -8.42 3.15
C PHE A 8 -9.41 -9.07 2.52
N LEU A 9 -8.99 -10.24 3.01
CA LEU A 9 -7.81 -10.96 2.50
C LEU A 9 -8.07 -11.72 1.19
N LYS A 10 -9.28 -11.63 0.62
CA LYS A 10 -9.56 -12.23 -0.69
C LYS A 10 -8.96 -11.34 -1.79
N PRO A 11 -8.23 -11.90 -2.76
CA PRO A 11 -7.57 -11.13 -3.83
C PRO A 11 -8.49 -10.14 -4.55
N ARG A 12 -9.76 -10.51 -4.75
CA ARG A 12 -10.77 -9.64 -5.38
C ARG A 12 -11.15 -8.42 -4.53
N SER A 13 -11.19 -8.54 -3.20
CA SER A 13 -11.49 -7.43 -2.29
C SER A 13 -10.34 -6.42 -2.27
N ILE A 14 -9.10 -6.92 -2.30
CA ILE A 14 -7.89 -6.10 -2.36
C ILE A 14 -7.81 -5.36 -3.70
N ALA A 15 -8.05 -6.06 -4.83
CA ALA A 15 -8.08 -5.44 -6.16
C ALA A 15 -9.04 -4.25 -6.21
N GLN A 16 -10.25 -4.48 -5.69
CA GLN A 16 -11.32 -3.51 -5.75
C GLN A 16 -11.00 -2.30 -4.87
N PHE A 17 -10.54 -2.53 -3.63
CA PHE A 17 -10.08 -1.46 -2.74
C PHE A 17 -8.94 -0.63 -3.36
N LEU A 18 -7.88 -1.30 -3.84
CA LEU A 18 -6.75 -0.60 -4.46
C LEU A 18 -7.16 0.16 -5.72
N SER A 19 -8.10 -0.37 -6.51
CA SER A 19 -8.61 0.34 -7.69
C SER A 19 -9.39 1.59 -7.36
N THR A 20 -10.14 1.58 -6.25
CA THR A 20 -10.87 2.74 -5.74
C THR A 20 -9.92 3.82 -5.21
N VAL A 21 -8.85 3.42 -4.50
CA VAL A 21 -7.87 4.35 -3.91
C VAL A 21 -6.94 4.97 -4.96
N THR A 22 -6.54 4.20 -5.98
CA THR A 22 -5.61 4.66 -7.03
C THR A 22 -6.29 5.32 -8.23
N GLY A 23 -7.63 5.26 -8.33
CA GLY A 23 -8.39 5.78 -9.46
C GLY A 23 -8.19 5.02 -10.77
N GLY A 24 -7.57 3.84 -10.75
CA GLY A 24 -7.32 2.99 -11.91
C GLY A 24 -7.69 1.52 -11.64
N GLU A 25 -8.22 0.81 -12.64
CA GLU A 25 -8.49 -0.62 -12.54
C GLU A 25 -7.17 -1.42 -12.44
N LEU A 26 -6.88 -1.94 -11.24
CA LEU A 26 -5.82 -2.92 -11.05
C LEU A 26 -6.30 -4.29 -11.53
N ASP A 27 -5.90 -4.68 -12.74
CA ASP A 27 -6.17 -6.01 -13.31
C ASP A 27 -5.33 -7.07 -12.58
N LEU A 28 -5.88 -7.64 -11.49
CA LEU A 28 -5.26 -8.73 -10.73
C LEU A 28 -5.43 -10.12 -11.37
N ARG A 29 -5.63 -10.20 -12.70
CA ARG A 29 -5.47 -11.49 -13.39
C ARG A 29 -4.09 -12.06 -13.02
N PRO A 30 -3.98 -13.37 -12.71
CA PRO A 30 -2.66 -13.98 -12.55
C PRO A 30 -1.90 -13.63 -13.82
N MET A 31 -0.81 -12.86 -13.67
CA MET A 31 -0.07 -12.34 -14.80
C MET A 31 0.26 -13.52 -15.70
N ALA A 32 -0.44 -13.60 -16.84
CA ALA A 32 -0.16 -14.61 -17.84
C ALA A 32 1.33 -14.49 -18.11
N ASN A 33 2.06 -15.60 -17.98
CA ASN A 33 3.51 -15.67 -18.05
C ASN A 33 4.00 -14.80 -19.22
N ILE A 34 4.34 -13.54 -18.94
CA ILE A 34 4.65 -12.58 -19.99
C ILE A 34 6.01 -13.04 -20.48
N ALA A 35 6.09 -13.43 -21.74
CA ALA A 35 7.37 -13.72 -22.37
C ALA A 35 8.15 -12.40 -22.42
N HIS A 36 8.92 -12.11 -21.37
CA HIS A 36 9.73 -10.90 -21.28
C HIS A 36 10.88 -11.06 -22.27
N SER A 37 10.85 -10.29 -23.36
CA SER A 37 11.95 -10.24 -24.34
C SER A 37 13.02 -9.20 -23.96
N GLY A 38 12.93 -8.62 -22.75
CA GLY A 38 13.82 -7.58 -22.23
C GLY A 38 14.41 -7.91 -20.86
N MET A 39 15.34 -7.08 -20.40
CA MET A 39 15.95 -7.20 -19.07
C MET A 39 14.93 -6.76 -18.01
N LEU A 40 14.65 -7.64 -17.05
CA LEU A 40 13.78 -7.34 -15.91
C LEU A 40 14.60 -6.76 -14.76
N CYS A 41 14.22 -5.56 -14.30
CA CYS A 41 14.77 -4.94 -13.11
C CYS A 41 13.88 -5.27 -11.90
N ARG A 42 14.52 -5.39 -10.73
CA ARG A 42 13.85 -5.55 -9.43
C ARG A 42 14.42 -4.54 -8.46
N THR A 43 13.55 -3.77 -7.83
CA THR A 43 13.89 -2.86 -6.72
C THR A 43 12.95 -3.14 -5.54
N GLY A 44 13.36 -2.82 -4.32
CA GLY A 44 12.55 -3.09 -3.15
C GLY A 44 13.07 -2.48 -1.87
N VAL A 45 12.17 -2.34 -0.89
CA VAL A 45 12.42 -1.76 0.42
C VAL A 45 11.84 -2.66 1.52
N ASP A 46 12.52 -2.70 2.66
CA ASP A 46 12.00 -3.36 3.85
C ASP A 46 11.21 -2.34 4.67
N SER A 47 9.92 -2.58 4.85
CA SER A 47 8.99 -1.68 5.53
C SER A 47 7.78 -2.46 6.05
N MET A 48 7.06 -1.95 7.05
CA MET A 48 5.89 -2.62 7.63
C MET A 48 6.14 -4.09 8.03
N ALA A 49 7.33 -4.40 8.55
CA ALA A 49 7.79 -5.74 8.90
C ALA A 49 7.76 -6.77 7.74
N THR A 50 7.81 -6.31 6.50
CA THR A 50 7.88 -7.15 5.29
C THR A 50 8.76 -6.51 4.22
N ARG A 51 8.99 -7.22 3.12
CA ARG A 51 9.70 -6.70 1.96
C ARG A 51 8.70 -6.38 0.84
N PHE A 52 8.76 -5.16 0.33
CA PHE A 52 8.02 -4.74 -0.85
C PHE A 52 8.96 -4.66 -2.04
N GLU A 53 8.54 -5.23 -3.17
CA GLU A 53 9.35 -5.24 -4.39
C GLU A 53 8.51 -4.85 -5.61
N ILE A 54 9.13 -4.10 -6.52
CA ILE A 54 8.59 -3.75 -7.83
C ILE A 54 9.49 -4.38 -8.88
N LEU A 55 8.87 -5.13 -9.78
CA LEU A 55 9.53 -5.73 -10.94
C LEU A 55 9.05 -4.97 -12.17
N PHE A 56 9.98 -4.52 -13.01
CA PHE A 56 9.66 -3.72 -14.20
C PHE A 56 10.69 -3.95 -15.30
N GLU A 57 10.29 -3.73 -16.55
CA GLU A 57 11.19 -3.87 -17.70
C GLU A 57 12.14 -2.68 -17.80
N ALA A 58 13.43 -2.97 -17.95
CA ALA A 58 14.53 -2.01 -18.05
C ALA A 58 14.62 -1.32 -19.42
N ILE A 59 13.47 -1.02 -20.02
CA ILE A 59 13.37 -0.40 -21.35
C ILE A 59 13.39 1.13 -21.22
N ASP A 60 12.90 1.66 -20.10
CA ASP A 60 12.74 3.09 -19.86
C ASP A 60 13.24 3.49 -18.45
N LEU A 61 13.96 4.61 -18.38
CA LEU A 61 14.35 5.24 -17.11
C LEU A 61 13.13 5.77 -16.34
N GLU A 62 12.03 6.11 -17.02
CA GLU A 62 10.78 6.53 -16.37
C GLU A 62 10.19 5.42 -15.48
N HIS A 63 10.34 4.15 -15.87
CA HIS A 63 9.89 3.03 -15.05
C HIS A 63 10.68 2.94 -13.74
N ALA A 64 11.98 3.19 -13.77
CA ALA A 64 12.81 3.20 -12.57
C ALA A 64 12.39 4.30 -11.60
N SER A 65 12.21 5.54 -12.10
CA SER A 65 11.74 6.65 -11.27
C SER A 65 10.33 6.42 -10.71
N THR A 66 9.44 5.79 -11.49
CA THR A 66 8.09 5.45 -11.03
C THR A 66 8.11 4.37 -9.95
N ALA A 67 8.97 3.35 -10.10
CA ALA A 67 9.16 2.33 -9.08
C ALA A 67 9.71 2.92 -7.78
N GLU A 68 10.71 3.82 -7.86
CA GLU A 68 11.24 4.51 -6.69
C GLU A 68 10.16 5.33 -5.96
N LYS A 69 9.39 6.14 -6.68
CA LYS A 69 8.27 6.91 -6.10
C LYS A 69 7.23 6.01 -5.44
N GLY A 70 6.92 4.87 -6.04
CA GLY A 70 6.00 3.89 -5.44
C GLY A 70 6.53 3.31 -4.13
N LEU A 71 7.84 3.02 -4.05
CA LEU A 71 8.47 2.56 -2.81
C LEU A 71 8.57 3.66 -1.75
N GLU A 72 8.76 4.93 -2.15
CA GLU A 72 8.72 6.08 -1.23
C GLU A 72 7.35 6.20 -0.55
N GLN A 73 6.25 6.00 -1.28
CA GLN A 73 4.90 6.01 -0.70
C GLN A 73 4.73 4.93 0.39
N ILE A 74 5.38 3.77 0.25
CA ILE A 74 5.34 2.70 1.27
C ILE A 74 6.06 3.15 2.55
N LEU A 75 7.14 3.92 2.43
CA LEU A 75 7.87 4.47 3.56
C LEU A 75 7.07 5.55 4.29
N GLU A 76 6.37 6.41 3.54
CA GLU A 76 5.46 7.40 4.09
C GLU A 76 4.34 6.72 4.90
N LEU A 77 3.70 5.69 4.33
CA LEU A 77 2.66 4.92 5.00
C LEU A 77 3.15 4.24 6.28
N GLU A 78 4.35 3.64 6.28
CA GLU A 78 4.93 3.07 7.49
C GLU A 78 5.13 4.15 8.57
N SER A 79 5.58 5.36 8.20
CA SER A 79 5.76 6.43 9.17
C SER A 79 4.45 6.84 9.86
N GLN A 80 3.34 6.78 9.12
CA GLN A 80 2.00 7.13 9.62
C GLN A 80 1.37 6.01 10.45
N MET A 81 1.52 4.76 10.00
CA MET A 81 0.74 3.62 10.48
C MET A 81 1.48 2.71 11.46
N THR A 82 2.79 2.87 11.64
CA THR A 82 3.55 1.96 12.50
C THR A 82 3.10 2.04 13.95
N VAL A 83 2.80 0.89 14.56
CA VAL A 83 2.44 0.82 16.00
C VAL A 83 3.67 0.72 16.91
N TYR A 84 4.86 0.65 16.32
CA TYR A 84 6.11 0.44 17.06
C TYR A 84 6.86 1.74 17.36
N ARG A 85 6.55 2.84 16.68
CA ARG A 85 7.15 4.16 16.91
C ARG A 85 6.11 5.04 17.59
N GLU A 86 6.45 5.56 18.78
CA GLU A 86 5.51 6.29 19.62
C GLU A 86 5.04 7.61 18.98
N GLU A 87 5.85 8.14 18.06
CA GLU A 87 5.60 9.37 17.31
C GLU A 87 4.66 9.18 16.11
N SER A 88 4.27 7.95 15.77
CA SER A 88 3.36 7.73 14.65
C SER A 88 1.98 8.31 14.91
N GLU A 89 1.29 8.70 13.83
CA GLU A 89 -0.07 9.22 13.90
C GLU A 89 -1.02 8.17 14.51
N LEU A 90 -0.87 6.90 14.13
CA LEU A 90 -1.68 5.81 14.68
C LEU A 90 -1.46 5.62 16.20
N CYS A 91 -0.22 5.72 16.68
CA CYS A 91 0.05 5.67 18.12
C CYS A 91 -0.55 6.87 18.85
N ALA A 92 -0.53 8.07 18.25
CA ALA A 92 -1.18 9.24 18.82
C ALA A 92 -2.70 9.05 18.93
N ILE A 93 -3.35 8.57 17.87
CA ILE A 93 -4.79 8.27 17.85
C ILE A 93 -5.14 7.24 18.92
N ASN A 94 -4.40 6.12 18.99
CA ASN A 94 -4.65 5.05 19.96
C ASN A 94 -4.57 5.54 21.42
N ARG A 95 -3.78 6.58 21.69
CA ARG A 95 -3.64 7.16 23.04
C ARG A 95 -4.79 8.08 23.44
N SER A 96 -5.43 8.78 22.51
CA SER A 96 -6.38 9.85 22.84
C SER A 96 -7.82 9.60 22.35
N ALA A 97 -8.03 8.66 21.43
CA ALA A 97 -9.34 8.44 20.81
C ALA A 97 -10.44 7.97 21.79
N TYR A 98 -10.06 7.45 22.96
CA TYR A 98 -11.03 7.12 24.02
C TYR A 98 -11.53 8.34 24.80
N GLU A 99 -10.76 9.45 24.79
CA GLU A 99 -11.07 10.67 25.53
C GLU A 99 -11.94 11.62 24.70
N ALA A 100 -11.61 11.77 23.42
CA ALA A 100 -12.29 12.69 22.51
C ALA A 100 -12.13 12.25 21.04
N PRO A 101 -12.98 12.74 20.12
CA PRO A 101 -12.75 12.60 18.69
C PRO A 101 -11.38 13.19 18.29
N VAL A 102 -10.64 12.45 17.46
CA VAL A 102 -9.33 12.86 16.93
C VAL A 102 -9.51 13.17 15.45
N GLU A 103 -9.09 14.36 15.03
CA GLU A 103 -9.02 14.72 13.61
C GLU A 103 -7.89 13.93 12.94
N VAL A 104 -8.20 13.31 11.81
CA VAL A 104 -7.27 12.47 11.05
C VAL A 104 -7.37 12.81 9.57
N GLU A 105 -6.33 12.47 8.81
CA GLU A 105 -6.33 12.64 7.35
C GLU A 105 -7.44 11.78 6.69
N PRO A 106 -8.10 12.26 5.61
CA PRO A 106 -9.24 11.57 5.00
C PRO A 106 -8.98 10.13 4.56
N ARG A 107 -7.84 9.82 3.93
CA ARG A 107 -7.52 8.44 3.50
C ARG A 107 -7.28 7.52 4.70
N LEU A 108 -6.70 8.04 5.79
CA LEU A 108 -6.58 7.31 7.04
C LEU A 108 -7.95 7.04 7.69
N PHE A 109 -8.87 8.00 7.62
CA PHE A 109 -10.24 7.81 8.10
C PHE A 109 -10.97 6.72 7.30
N GLU A 110 -10.89 6.78 5.96
CA GLU A 110 -11.47 5.77 5.06
C GLU A 110 -10.96 4.36 5.35
N LEU A 111 -9.72 4.22 5.86
CA LEU A 111 -9.16 2.93 6.23
C LEU A 111 -9.83 2.33 7.49
N PHE A 112 -10.42 3.15 8.35
CA PHE A 112 -11.06 2.70 9.60
C PHE A 112 -12.53 2.32 9.46
N GLU A 113 -13.19 2.66 8.34
CA GLU A 113 -14.60 2.32 8.04
C GLU A 113 -14.80 0.87 7.54
#